data_AF-A0A3B3VP87-F1
#
_entry.id   AF-A0A3B3VP87-F1
#
_cell.length_a   1.000
_cell.length_b   1.000
_cell.length_c   1.000
_cell.angle_alpha   90.00
_cell.angle_beta   90.00
_cell.angle_gamma   90.00
#
_symmetry.space_group_name_H-M   'P 1'
#
loop_
_entity.id
_entity.type
_entity.pdbx_description
1 polymer ?
#
loop_
_entity_poly.entity_id
_entity_poly.type
_entity_poly.pdbx_seq_one_letter_code
_entity_poly.pdbx_strand_id
1 'polypeptide(L)' 'MFSTRHSGGGAIMIWGAFSFNGTMKLQVVQGRQTAAGYVEMLQRASLMTEENLIAQTQH' A
#
# COMPACT_ATOMS: atom_id res chain seq x y z
N MET A 1 25.08 -16.26 -24.26
CA MET A 1 23.80 -16.59 -23.60
C MET A 1 22.82 -15.47 -23.92
N PHE A 2 21.69 -15.74 -24.57
CA PHE A 2 20.66 -14.74 -24.88
C PHE A 2 19.48 -14.95 -23.94
N SER A 3 19.08 -13.91 -23.22
CA SER A 3 17.88 -13.91 -22.37
C SER A 3 16.80 -13.11 -23.07
N THR A 4 15.71 -13.76 -23.48
CA THR A 4 14.51 -13.06 -23.95
C THR A 4 13.59 -12.84 -22.76
N ARG A 5 13.44 -11.58 -22.34
CA ARG A 5 12.45 -11.22 -21.33
C ARG A 5 11.06 -11.32 -21.97
N HIS A 6 10.29 -12.34 -21.62
CA HIS A 6 8.86 -12.35 -21.92
C HIS A 6 8.17 -11.25 -21.09
N SER A 7 7.79 -10.14 -21.74
CA SER A 7 7.00 -9.06 -21.13
C SER A 7 5.57 -9.09 -21.68
N GLY A 8 4.72 -9.91 -21.08
CA GLY A 8 3.33 -10.10 -21.52
C GLY A 8 2.56 -11.05 -20.61
N GLY A 9 2.25 -10.61 -19.38
CA GLY A 9 1.52 -11.39 -18.38
C GLY A 9 0.61 -10.56 -17.48
N GLY A 10 0.33 -9.30 -17.87
CA GLY A 10 -0.35 -8.33 -17.02
C GLY A 10 0.55 -7.70 -15.96
N ALA A 11 -0.01 -6.74 -15.20
CA ALA A 11 0.67 -6.08 -14.09
C ALA A 11 -0.34 -5.78 -12.98
N ILE A 12 0.11 -5.82 -11.73
CA ILE A 12 -0.64 -5.40 -10.56
C ILE A 12 -0.03 -4.12 -10.01
N MET A 13 -0.88 -3.15 -9.67
CA MET A 13 -0.46 -1.96 -8.96
C MET A 13 -0.68 -2.17 -7.47
N ILE A 14 0.33 -1.84 -6.69
CA ILE A 14 0.35 -2.05 -5.26
C ILE A 14 0.81 -0.76 -4.58
N TRP A 15 0.16 -0.40 -3.48
CA TRP A 15 0.55 0.70 -2.61
C TRP A 15 1.01 0.20 -1.25
N GLY A 16 2.07 0.82 -0.75
CA GLY A 16 2.81 0.45 0.45
C GLY A 16 3.56 1.65 1.01
N ALA A 17 3.78 1.69 2.32
CA ALA A 17 4.53 2.71 3.02
C ALA A 17 5.22 2.06 4.22
N PHE A 18 6.35 2.62 4.58
CA PHE A 18 7.18 2.10 5.63
C PHE A 18 7.93 3.26 6.28
N SER A 19 8.33 3.05 7.53
CA SER A 19 9.11 3.98 8.32
C SER A 19 10.11 3.20 9.18
N PHE A 20 10.99 3.92 9.87
CA PHE A 20 11.82 3.32 10.92
C PHE A 20 11.00 2.52 11.95
N ASN A 21 9.77 2.96 12.22
CA ASN A 21 8.86 2.33 13.18
C ASN A 21 8.07 1.15 12.60
N GLY A 22 8.32 0.75 11.36
CA GLY A 22 7.71 -0.43 10.74
C GLY A 22 7.01 -0.16 9.40
N THR A 23 6.46 -1.22 8.82
CA THR A 23 5.76 -1.23 7.53
C THR A 23 4.24 -1.26 7.73
N MET A 24 3.48 -0.51 6.95
CA MET A 24 2.02 -0.65 6.94
C MET A 24 1.57 -1.81 6.02
N LYS A 25 0.29 -2.20 6.11
CA LYS A 25 -0.29 -3.24 5.26
C LYS A 25 -0.32 -2.80 3.79
N LEU A 26 0.15 -3.69 2.92
CA LEU A 26 0.22 -3.50 1.48
C LEU A 26 -1.19 -3.61 0.85
N GLN A 27 -1.55 -2.68 -0.05
CA GLN A 27 -2.87 -2.60 -0.67
C GLN A 27 -2.80 -2.72 -2.20
N VAL A 28 -3.74 -3.44 -2.80
CA VAL A 28 -3.87 -3.52 -4.26
C VAL A 28 -4.61 -2.29 -4.77
N VAL A 29 -4.01 -1.57 -5.72
CA VAL A 29 -4.66 -0.43 -6.39
C VAL A 29 -5.31 -0.94 -7.67
N GLN A 30 -6.64 -0.84 -7.74
CA GLN A 30 -7.39 -1.23 -8.91
C GLN A 30 -7.53 -0.06 -9.89
N GLY A 31 -7.30 -0.33 -11.18
CA GLY A 31 -7.43 0.68 -12.23
C GLY A 31 -6.43 1.82 -12.10
N ARG A 32 -6.86 3.04 -12.45
CA ARG A 32 -6.01 4.24 -12.41
C ARG A 32 -6.13 4.94 -11.06
N GLN A 33 -5.00 5.09 -10.37
CA GLN A 33 -4.93 5.94 -9.19
C GLN A 33 -5.08 7.42 -9.59
N THR A 34 -6.12 8.08 -9.06
CA THR A 34 -6.32 9.52 -9.19
C THR A 34 -5.80 10.24 -7.95
N ALA A 35 -5.63 11.56 -8.03
CA ALA A 35 -5.26 12.35 -6.85
C ALA A 35 -6.28 12.21 -5.71
N ALA A 36 -7.58 12.24 -6.03
CA ALA A 36 -8.64 12.02 -5.05
C ALA A 36 -8.57 10.62 -4.41
N GLY A 37 -8.38 9.58 -5.22
CA GLY A 37 -8.22 8.21 -4.72
C GLY A 37 -6.95 8.02 -3.88
N TYR A 38 -5.88 8.75 -4.18
CA TYR A 38 -4.68 8.76 -3.36
C TYR A 38 -4.93 9.39 -1.98
N VAL A 39 -5.62 10.52 -1.93
CA VAL A 39 -5.96 11.19 -0.66
C VAL A 39 -6.87 10.30 0.19
N GLU A 40 -7.88 9.66 -0.41
CA GLU A 40 -8.75 8.72 0.29
C GLU A 40 -7.97 7.53 0.86
N MET A 41 -7.05 6.96 0.08
CA MET A 41 -6.20 5.87 0.53
C MET A 41 -5.27 6.29 1.69
N LEU A 42 -4.71 7.50 1.65
CA LEU A 42 -3.92 8.05 2.76
C LEU A 42 -4.75 8.23 4.04
N GLN A 43 -5.99 8.72 3.91
CA GLN A 43 -6.91 8.83 5.05
C GLN A 43 -7.20 7.46 5.68
N ARG A 44 -7.50 6.45 4.85
CA ARG A 44 -7.70 5.07 5.33
C ARG A 44 -6.46 4.51 6.02
N ALA A 45 -5.26 4.77 5.49
CA ALA A 45 -4.01 4.32 6.08
C ALA A 45 -3.71 5.00 7.43
N SER A 46 -4.06 6.28 7.57
CA SER A 46 -3.94 7.01 8.84
C SER A 46 -4.85 6.40 9.91
N LEU A 47 -6.12 6.13 9.57
CA LEU A 47 -7.09 5.50 10.48
C LEU A 47 -6.62 4.13 10.96
N MET A 48 -6.11 3.28 10.06
CA MET A 48 -5.55 1.97 10.43
C MET A 48 -4.36 2.10 11.40
N THR A 49 -3.58 3.19 11.30
CA THR A 49 -2.45 3.42 12.20
C THR A 49 -2.93 3.84 13.59
N GLU A 50 -3.94 4.71 13.67
CA GLU A 50 -4.56 5.12 14.93
C GLU A 50 -5.22 3.95 15.66
N GLU A 51 -5.97 3.09 14.96
CA GLU A 51 -6.59 1.90 15.55
C GLU A 51 -5.55 0.93 16.15
N ASN A 52 -4.42 0.74 15.45
CA ASN A 52 -3.32 -0.09 15.95
C ASN A 52 -2.61 0.52 17.18
N LEU A 53 -2.44 1.85 17.20
CA LEU A 53 -1.85 2.55 18.35
C LEU A 53 -2.77 2.47 19.58
N ILE A 54 -4.08 2.63 19.38
CA ILE A 54 -5.07 2.53 20.46
C ILE A 54 -5.10 1.10 21.04
N ALA A 55 -5.05 0.08 20.18
CA ALA A 55 -5.01 -1.32 20.60
C ALA A 55 -3.76 -1.68 21.43
N GLN A 56 -2.62 -1.04 21.17
CA GLN A 56 -1.37 -1.24 21.94
C GLN A 56 -1.37 -0.54 23.29
N THR A 57 -2.18 0.50 23.48
CA THR A 57 -2.22 1.29 24.73
C THR A 57 -3.17 0.65 25.78
N GLN A 58 -3.95 -0.36 25.40
CA GLN A 58 -4.86 -1.09 26.29
C GLN A 58 -4.28 -2.41 26.84
N HIS A 59 -2.98 -2.64 26.68
CA HIS A 59 -2.26 -3.81 27.20
C HIS A 59 -1.11 -3.41 28.13
#